data_AF-A0A261QC74-F1
#
_entry.id   AF-A0A261QC74-F1
#
_cell.length_a   1.000
_cell.length_b   1.000
_cell.length_c   1.000
_cell.angle_alpha   90.00
_cell.angle_beta   90.00
_cell.angle_gamma   90.00
#
_symmetry.space_group_name_H-M   'P 1'
#
loop_
_entity.id
_entity.type
_entity.pdbx_description
1 polymer ?
#
loop_
_entity_poly.entity_id
_entity_poly.type
_entity_poly.pdbx_seq_one_letter_code
_entity_poly.pdbx_strand_id
1 'polypeptide(L)'
;MNNRTQWQEKRLDIGTKICDELSSILQSSKDYIEMSVKNPRSKTKLVNRMLALMNTGTKTQEYSALCSTVILYDCHYLDIKTIFNQENLWDADFQQMEQDLIECCLDIKA
;
A
#
# COMPACT_ATOMS: atom_id res chain seq x y z
N MET A 1 11.94 -12.56 -30.84
CA MET A 1 12.81 -12.75 -29.66
C MET A 1 12.73 -11.50 -28.79
N ASN A 2 12.84 -11.64 -27.45
CA ASN A 2 12.82 -10.59 -26.40
C ASN A 2 11.49 -10.06 -25.82
N ASN A 3 10.49 -10.92 -25.61
CA ASN A 3 9.37 -10.57 -24.72
C ASN A 3 9.67 -10.83 -23.24
N ARG A 4 10.66 -11.64 -22.83
CA ARG A 4 10.86 -11.93 -21.40
C ARG A 4 11.45 -10.76 -20.59
N THR A 5 12.41 -10.03 -21.16
CA THR A 5 13.09 -8.90 -20.50
C THR A 5 12.12 -7.73 -20.26
N GLN A 6 11.28 -7.39 -21.23
CA GLN A 6 10.31 -6.30 -21.11
C GLN A 6 9.30 -6.51 -19.96
N TRP A 7 8.92 -7.75 -19.67
CA TRP A 7 7.94 -8.04 -18.62
C TRP A 7 8.59 -8.07 -17.23
N GLN A 8 9.87 -8.43 -17.15
CA GLN A 8 10.66 -8.35 -15.92
C GLN A 8 10.90 -6.88 -15.54
N GLU A 9 11.25 -6.04 -16.52
CA GLU A 9 11.41 -4.59 -16.32
C GLU A 9 10.11 -3.95 -15.83
N LYS A 10 8.97 -4.28 -16.43
CA LYS A 10 7.66 -3.77 -16.00
C LYS A 10 7.29 -4.17 -14.57
N ARG A 11 7.49 -5.44 -14.19
CA ARG A 11 7.18 -5.90 -12.83
C ARG A 11 8.07 -5.25 -11.78
N LEU A 12 9.36 -5.08 -12.10
CA LEU A 12 10.31 -4.41 -11.22
C LEU A 12 9.97 -2.92 -11.06
N ASP A 13 9.61 -2.24 -12.14
CA ASP A 13 9.15 -0.85 -12.12
C ASP A 13 7.87 -0.68 -11.28
N ILE A 14 6.89 -1.58 -11.42
CA ILE A 14 5.66 -1.58 -10.61
C ILE A 14 5.99 -1.75 -9.12
N GLY A 15 6.80 -2.76 -8.77
CA GLY A 15 7.19 -3.00 -7.38
C GLY A 15 7.92 -1.81 -6.76
N THR A 16 8.86 -1.21 -7.51
CA THR A 16 9.61 -0.02 -7.06
C THR A 16 8.67 1.15 -6.77
N LYS A 17 7.71 1.42 -7.68
CA LYS A 17 6.73 2.49 -7.49
C LYS A 17 5.83 2.29 -6.27
N ILE A 18 5.47 1.05 -5.96
CA ILE A 18 4.68 0.74 -4.75
C ILE A 18 5.51 1.03 -3.50
N CYS A 19 6.77 0.58 -3.45
CA CYS A 19 7.65 0.86 -2.31
C CYS A 19 7.89 2.37 -2.13
N ASP A 20 8.11 3.11 -3.23
CA ASP A 20 8.28 4.56 -3.19
C ASP A 20 7.03 5.27 -2.66
N GLU A 21 5.83 4.85 -3.10
CA GLU A 21 4.58 5.42 -2.62
C GLU A 21 4.31 5.06 -1.15
N LEU A 22 4.62 3.83 -0.72
CA LEU A 22 4.56 3.46 0.71
C LEU A 22 5.49 4.31 1.56
N SER A 23 6.74 4.52 1.12
CA SER A 23 7.67 5.41 1.82
C SER A 23 7.13 6.85 1.89
N SER A 24 6.53 7.34 0.81
CA SER A 24 5.90 8.67 0.75
C SER A 24 4.69 8.81 1.67
N ILE A 25 3.84 7.77 1.74
CA ILE A 25 2.69 7.72 2.65
C ILE A 25 3.16 7.61 4.11
N LEU A 26 4.19 6.84 4.40
CA LEU A 26 4.77 6.74 5.74
C LEU A 26 5.29 8.10 6.20
N GLN A 27 6.05 8.81 5.36
CA GLN A 27 6.51 10.15 5.69
C GLN A 27 5.32 11.09 5.93
N SER A 28 4.32 11.07 5.04
CA SER A 28 3.10 11.88 5.20
C SER A 28 2.32 11.54 6.49
N SER A 29 2.38 10.29 6.94
CA SER A 29 1.76 9.81 8.18
C SER A 29 2.51 10.32 9.41
N LYS A 30 3.85 10.27 9.39
CA LYS A 30 4.72 10.84 10.42
C LYS A 30 4.52 12.36 10.53
N ASP A 31 4.52 13.04 9.40
CA ASP A 31 4.27 14.49 9.35
C ASP A 31 2.90 14.80 9.97
N TYR A 32 1.85 14.02 9.64
CA TYR A 32 0.50 14.21 10.17
C TYR A 32 0.41 14.05 11.69
N ILE A 33 1.11 13.08 12.30
CA ILE A 33 1.10 12.88 13.75
C ILE A 33 1.92 13.96 14.48
N GLU A 34 2.95 14.51 13.84
CA GLU A 34 3.76 15.60 14.36
C GLU A 34 3.08 16.98 14.24
N MET A 35 2.00 17.10 13.44
CA MET A 35 1.26 18.35 13.30
C MET A 35 0.63 18.78 14.64
N SER A 36 0.92 20.02 15.05
CA SER A 36 0.30 20.65 16.23
C SER A 36 -1.22 20.80 16.10
N VAL A 37 -1.72 20.96 14.86
CA VAL A 37 -3.15 21.05 14.55
C VAL A 37 -3.49 20.06 13.45
N LYS A 38 -4.24 19.01 13.79
CA LYS A 38 -4.69 17.98 12.86
C LYS A 38 -5.80 18.53 11.95
N ASN A 39 -5.52 18.63 10.65
CA ASN A 39 -6.50 19.07 9.65
C ASN A 39 -7.29 17.86 9.11
N PRO A 40 -8.65 17.87 9.14
CA PRO A 40 -9.48 16.84 8.53
C PRO A 40 -9.15 16.57 7.06
N ARG A 41 -8.80 17.60 6.27
CA ARG A 41 -8.42 17.43 4.85
C ARG A 41 -7.15 16.61 4.68
N SER A 42 -6.16 16.83 5.55
CA SER A 42 -4.90 16.08 5.53
C SER A 42 -5.14 14.61 5.89
N LYS A 43 -5.98 14.36 6.91
CA LYS A 43 -6.44 13.01 7.27
C LYS A 43 -7.10 12.30 6.09
N THR A 44 -8.12 12.91 5.50
CA THR A 44 -8.84 12.32 4.35
C THR A 44 -7.92 12.07 3.17
N LYS A 45 -7.00 12.99 2.86
CA LYS A 45 -6.02 12.81 1.79
C LYS A 45 -5.10 11.62 2.06
N LEU A 46 -4.61 11.47 3.29
CA LEU A 46 -3.72 10.38 3.68
C LEU A 46 -4.44 9.03 3.58
N VAL A 47 -5.65 8.94 4.14
CA VAL A 47 -6.51 7.76 4.07
C VAL A 47 -6.78 7.36 2.62
N ASN A 48 -7.24 8.30 1.79
CA ASN A 48 -7.56 8.01 0.39
C ASN A 48 -6.34 7.58 -0.43
N ARG A 49 -5.15 8.11 -0.15
CA ARG A 49 -3.90 7.68 -0.81
C ARG A 49 -3.57 6.24 -0.46
N MET A 50 -3.68 5.87 0.82
CA MET A 50 -3.44 4.51 1.28
C MET A 50 -4.44 3.52 0.67
N LEU A 51 -5.73 3.85 0.68
CA LEU A 51 -6.78 3.03 0.05
C LEU A 51 -6.54 2.88 -1.46
N ALA A 52 -6.20 3.97 -2.14
CA ALA A 52 -5.91 3.93 -3.58
C ALA A 52 -4.72 3.01 -3.88
N LEU A 53 -3.67 3.05 -3.05
CA LEU A 53 -2.51 2.16 -3.19
C LEU A 53 -2.89 0.70 -2.93
N MET A 54 -3.61 0.40 -1.85
CA MET A 54 -4.10 -0.96 -1.57
C MET A 54 -4.98 -1.50 -2.70
N ASN A 55 -5.80 -0.64 -3.31
CA ASN A 55 -6.63 -1.03 -4.45
C ASN A 55 -5.81 -1.44 -5.69
N THR A 56 -4.54 -1.05 -5.80
CA THR A 56 -3.67 -1.52 -6.90
C THR A 56 -3.30 -3.01 -6.78
N GLY A 57 -3.41 -3.59 -5.58
CA GLY A 57 -3.17 -5.00 -5.32
C GLY A 57 -4.42 -5.88 -5.29
N THR A 58 -5.61 -5.32 -5.51
CA THR A 58 -6.86 -6.11 -5.53
C THR A 58 -7.10 -6.74 -6.91
N LYS A 59 -8.02 -7.72 -6.99
CA LYS A 59 -8.28 -8.59 -8.15
C LYS A 59 -8.55 -7.86 -9.48
N THR A 60 -8.75 -6.55 -9.46
CA THR A 60 -9.15 -5.73 -10.59
C THR A 60 -7.98 -5.25 -11.47
N GLN A 61 -6.72 -5.36 -11.02
CA GLN A 61 -5.56 -4.80 -11.72
C GLN A 61 -4.61 -5.87 -12.28
N GLU A 62 -3.97 -5.57 -13.43
CA GLU A 62 -2.87 -6.37 -13.96
C GLU A 62 -1.72 -6.38 -12.93
N TYR A 63 -1.11 -7.55 -12.69
CA TYR A 63 -0.11 -7.75 -11.63
C TYR A 63 -0.62 -7.58 -10.19
N SER A 64 -1.93 -7.63 -9.94
CA SER A 64 -2.53 -7.57 -8.60
C SER A 64 -1.82 -8.44 -7.56
N ALA A 65 -1.47 -9.68 -7.93
CA ALA A 65 -0.76 -10.60 -7.05
C ALA A 65 0.68 -10.19 -6.69
N LEU A 66 1.37 -9.50 -7.61
CA LEU A 66 2.67 -8.89 -7.31
C LEU A 66 2.49 -7.68 -6.40
N CYS A 67 1.54 -6.80 -6.75
CA CYS A 67 1.26 -5.59 -5.99
C CYS A 67 0.86 -5.91 -4.55
N SER A 68 -0.04 -6.87 -4.34
CA SER A 68 -0.45 -7.29 -3.00
C SER A 68 0.70 -7.90 -2.20
N THR A 69 1.54 -8.72 -2.83
CA THR A 69 2.74 -9.26 -2.17
C THR A 69 3.70 -8.13 -1.77
N VAL A 70 3.98 -7.18 -2.66
CA VAL A 70 4.87 -6.05 -2.34
C VAL A 70 4.27 -5.21 -1.21
N ILE A 71 2.97 -4.89 -1.26
CA ILE A 71 2.31 -4.08 -0.22
C ILE A 71 2.35 -4.79 1.14
N LEU A 72 1.98 -6.07 1.21
CA LEU A 72 1.86 -6.79 2.48
C LEU A 72 3.21 -7.09 3.16
N TYR A 73 4.27 -7.28 2.37
CA TYR A 73 5.60 -7.62 2.90
C TYR A 73 6.54 -6.42 3.05
N ASP A 74 6.14 -5.22 2.61
CA ASP A 74 6.93 -4.01 2.79
C ASP A 74 6.90 -3.53 4.25
N CYS A 75 8.07 -3.18 4.79
CA CYS A 75 8.19 -2.73 6.18
C CYS A 75 7.46 -1.41 6.44
N HIS A 76 7.39 -0.50 5.46
CA HIS A 76 6.69 0.76 5.60
C HIS A 76 5.18 0.56 5.71
N TYR A 77 4.62 -0.48 5.06
CA TYR A 77 3.21 -0.82 5.23
C TYR A 77 2.88 -1.16 6.68
N LEU A 78 3.71 -1.96 7.34
CA LEU A 78 3.54 -2.31 8.75
C LEU A 78 3.64 -1.08 9.67
N ASP A 79 4.57 -0.18 9.38
CA ASP A 79 4.71 1.09 10.11
C ASP A 79 3.48 2.00 9.92
N ILE A 80 3.00 2.15 8.68
CA ILE A 80 1.78 2.91 8.35
C ILE A 80 0.59 2.31 9.10
N LYS A 81 0.41 0.99 9.06
CA LYS A 81 -0.66 0.29 9.77
C LYS A 81 -0.62 0.57 11.27
N THR A 82 0.58 0.59 11.85
CA THR A 82 0.75 0.90 13.27
C THR A 82 0.32 2.34 13.58
N ILE A 83 0.77 3.31 12.78
CA ILE A 83 0.39 4.72 12.94
C ILE A 83 -1.13 4.92 12.75
N PHE A 84 -1.71 4.29 11.72
CA PHE A 84 -3.15 4.39 11.45
C PHE A 84 -3.99 3.80 12.58
N ASN A 85 -3.57 2.69 13.19
CA ASN A 85 -4.24 2.13 14.36
C ASN A 85 -4.14 3.04 15.58
N GLN A 86 -2.96 3.63 15.84
CA GLN A 86 -2.77 4.58 16.95
C GLN A 86 -3.66 5.83 16.80
N GLU A 87 -3.89 6.27 15.56
CA GLU A 87 -4.69 7.45 15.23
C GLU A 87 -6.18 7.16 14.99
N ASN A 88 -6.64 5.92 15.22
CA ASN A 88 -8.01 5.46 14.91
C ASN A 88 -8.43 5.79 13.46
N LEU A 89 -7.50 5.69 12.51
CA LEU A 89 -7.72 5.84 11.07
C LEU A 89 -7.95 4.50 10.38
N TRP A 90 -7.58 3.40 11.02
CA TRP A 90 -7.76 2.05 10.51
C TRP A 90 -9.21 1.59 10.74
N ASP A 91 -10.07 1.87 9.76
CA ASP A 91 -11.48 1.53 9.78
C ASP A 91 -11.78 0.16 9.12
N ALA A 92 -13.07 -0.17 9.05
CA ALA A 92 -13.54 -1.42 8.44
C ALA A 92 -13.19 -1.52 6.95
N ASP A 93 -13.10 -0.40 6.23
CA ASP A 93 -12.76 -0.39 4.81
C ASP A 93 -11.31 -0.83 4.61
N PHE A 94 -10.40 -0.37 5.47
CA PHE A 94 -9.01 -0.85 5.48
C PHE A 94 -8.89 -2.34 5.80
N GLN A 95 -9.67 -2.83 6.76
CA GLN A 95 -9.68 -4.26 7.11
C GLN A 95 -10.16 -5.12 5.94
N GLN A 96 -11.22 -4.68 5.25
CA GLN A 96 -11.72 -5.38 4.08
C GLN A 96 -10.69 -5.36 2.93
N MET A 97 -10.06 -4.22 2.65
CA MET A 97 -9.02 -4.15 1.63
C MET A 97 -7.81 -5.01 1.97
N GLU A 98 -7.41 -5.09 3.24
CA GLU A 98 -6.32 -5.98 3.65
C GLU A 98 -6.67 -7.46 3.40
N GLN A 99 -7.91 -7.87 3.69
CA GLN A 99 -8.38 -9.22 3.35
C GLN A 99 -8.34 -9.48 1.84
N ASP A 100 -8.84 -8.54 1.04
CA ASP A 100 -8.83 -8.64 -0.42
C ASP A 100 -7.39 -8.75 -0.96
N LEU A 101 -6.45 -8.01 -0.38
CA LEU A 101 -5.02 -8.11 -0.71
C LEU A 101 -4.45 -9.48 -0.35
N ILE A 102 -4.77 -10.02 0.82
CA ILE A 102 -4.32 -11.35 1.25
C ILE A 102 -4.85 -12.43 0.29
N GLU A 103 -6.11 -12.33 -0.13
CA GLU A 103 -6.67 -13.25 -1.13
C GLU A 103 -6.00 -13.14 -2.51
N CYS A 104 -5.47 -11.96 -2.85
CA CYS A 104 -4.77 -11.73 -4.11
C CYS A 104 -3.29 -12.06 -4.05
N CYS A 105 -2.68 -12.03 -2.86
CA CYS A 105 -1.27 -12.30 -2.65
C CYS A 105 -0.89 -13.62 -3.34
N LEU A 106 0.27 -13.62 -4.01
CA LEU A 106 0.85 -14.89 -4.42
C LEU A 106 1.00 -15.70 -3.13
N ASP A 107 0.33 -16.86 -3.06
CA ASP A 107 0.46 -17.82 -1.98
C ASP A 107 1.91 -18.33 -2.02
N ILE A 108 2.85 -17.56 -1.46
CA ILE A 108 4.21 -18.01 -1.18
C ILE A 108 4.04 -18.90 0.03
N LYS A 109 3.55 -20.13 -0.19
CA LYS A 109 3.77 -21.22 0.75
C LYS A 109 5.27 -21.33 0.91
N ALA A 110 5.75 -20.84 2.05
CA ALA A 110 7.08 -21.08 2.55
C ALA A 110 7.35 -22.59 2.65
#